data_AF-A0A699ZKU5-F1
#
_entry.id   AF-A0A699ZKU5-F1
#
_cell.length_a   1.000
_cell.length_b   1.000
_cell.length_c   1.000
_cell.angle_alpha   90.00
_cell.angle_beta   90.00
_cell.angle_gamma   90.00
#
_symmetry.space_group_name_H-M   'P 1'
#
loop_
_entity.id
_entity.type
_entity.pdbx_description
1 polymer ?
#
loop_
_entity_poly.entity_id
_entity_poly.type
_entity_poly.pdbx_seq_one_letter_code
_entity_poly.pdbx_strand_id
1 'polypeptide(L)'
;MFMVGAVIVSPTRELARQIYSVASPFVASLPGVVAQLLVGGADPGEDVAEFKASGAQLLVGTPGRLDDIMKRCAAMDFKRLEVLVLDEADRLLDMGFRQQLDAIMARLPKQRRTGFRSSTGR
;
A
#
# COMPACT_ATOMS: atom_id res chain seq x y z
N MET A 1 -13.59 12.28 -1.79
CA MET A 1 -12.68 11.19 -2.21
C MET A 1 -11.27 11.72 -2.05
N PHE A 2 -10.38 10.94 -1.43
CA PHE A 2 -8.98 11.29 -1.23
C PHE A 2 -8.14 10.52 -2.24
N MET A 3 -7.22 11.23 -2.89
CA MET A 3 -6.37 10.67 -3.93
C MET A 3 -5.23 9.86 -3.31
N VAL A 4 -5.03 8.64 -3.82
CA VAL A 4 -3.88 7.80 -3.52
C VAL A 4 -2.93 7.83 -4.71
N GLY A 5 -1.70 8.28 -4.49
CA GLY A 5 -0.67 8.41 -5.54
C GLY A 5 0.28 7.22 -5.63
N ALA A 6 0.52 6.55 -4.50
CA ALA A 6 1.43 5.41 -4.43
C ALA A 6 0.95 4.33 -3.45
N VAL A 7 1.22 3.06 -3.79
CA VAL A 7 0.96 1.89 -2.93
C VAL A 7 2.22 1.03 -2.87
N ILE A 8 2.66 0.68 -1.66
CA ILE A 8 3.73 -0.27 -1.41
C ILE A 8 3.14 -1.48 -0.68
N VAL A 9 3.31 -2.66 -1.26
CA VAL A 9 2.84 -3.94 -0.71
C VAL A 9 4.05 -4.74 -0.26
N SER A 10 4.07 -5.19 0.99
CA SER A 10 5.15 -6.01 1.56
C SER A 10 4.57 -7.26 2.26
N PRO A 11 5.26 -8.42 2.23
CA PRO A 11 4.67 -9.68 2.67
C PRO A 11 4.42 -9.79 4.17
N THR A 12 5.16 -9.05 5.00
CA THR A 12 5.06 -9.14 6.46
C THR A 12 4.77 -7.79 7.11
N ARG A 13 4.25 -7.83 8.34
CA ARG A 13 3.93 -6.62 9.11
C ARG A 13 5.19 -5.87 9.50
N GLU A 14 6.24 -6.61 9.79
CA GLU A 14 7.55 -6.12 10.22
C GLU A 14 8.22 -5.35 9.08
N LEU A 15 8.26 -5.92 7.86
CA LEU A 15 8.81 -5.27 6.68
C LEU A 15 8.00 -4.03 6.29
N ALA A 16 6.66 -4.14 6.26
CA ALA A 16 5.80 -2.98 6.00
C ALA A 16 6.01 -1.83 7.00
N ARG A 17 6.20 -2.14 8.29
CA ARG A 17 6.52 -1.14 9.33
C ARG A 17 7.88 -0.50 9.12
N GLN A 18 8.89 -1.27 8.71
CA GLN A 18 10.23 -0.74 8.40
C GLN A 18 10.21 0.18 7.19
N ILE A 19 9.51 -0.21 6.12
CA ILE A 19 9.31 0.64 4.93
C ILE A 19 8.62 1.95 5.33
N TYR A 20 7.56 1.86 6.13
CA TYR A 20 6.82 3.04 6.58
C TYR A 20 7.65 3.95 7.48
N SER A 21 8.44 3.42 8.42
CA SER A 21 9.28 4.23 9.30
C SER A 21 10.37 4.97 8.54
N VAL A 22 10.88 4.39 7.45
CA VAL A 22 11.83 5.05 6.55
C VAL A 22 11.11 6.08 5.67
N ALA A 23 9.95 5.76 5.10
CA ALA A 23 9.25 6.64 4.16
C ALA A 23 8.57 7.84 4.83
N SER A 24 8.03 7.67 6.05
CA SER A 24 7.21 8.66 6.74
C SER A 24 7.91 10.02 6.95
N PRO A 25 9.19 10.09 7.38
CA PRO A 25 9.91 11.37 7.48
C PRO A 25 10.05 12.11 6.15
N PHE A 26 10.28 11.40 5.04
CA PHE A 26 10.36 12.01 3.72
C PHE A 26 8.99 12.52 3.27
N VAL A 27 7.94 11.73 3.47
CA VAL A 27 6.57 12.12 3.14
C VAL A 27 6.13 13.34 3.96
N ALA A 28 6.44 13.38 5.26
CA ALA A 28 6.11 14.49 6.14
C ALA A 28 6.79 15.82 5.74
N SER A 29 7.89 15.76 4.99
CA SER A 29 8.55 16.96 4.45
C SER A 29 7.86 17.53 3.20
N LEU A 30 6.93 16.79 2.59
CA LEU A 30 6.19 17.21 1.41
C LEU A 30 4.84 17.82 1.82
N PRO A 31 4.54 19.07 1.43
CA PRO A 31 3.28 19.71 1.77
C PRO A 31 2.08 18.93 1.23
N GLY A 32 1.15 18.59 2.14
CA GLY A 32 -0.10 17.94 1.78
C GLY A 32 0.02 16.47 1.37
N VAL A 33 1.13 15.79 1.70
CA VAL A 33 1.29 14.35 1.48
C VAL A 33 1.26 13.63 2.81
N VAL A 34 0.36 12.66 2.95
CA VAL A 34 0.21 11.82 4.14
C VAL A 34 0.49 10.37 3.76
N ALA A 35 1.21 9.67 4.63
CA ALA A 35 1.42 8.23 4.53
C ALA A 35 0.54 7.52 5.55
N GLN A 36 0.02 6.34 5.20
CA GLN A 36 -0.70 5.48 6.14
C GLN A 36 -0.15 4.05 6.07
N LEU A 37 0.00 3.42 7.24
CA LEU A 37 0.42 2.04 7.39
C LEU A 37 -0.79 1.12 7.60
N LEU A 38 -0.99 0.17 6.67
CA LEU A 38 -2.11 -0.76 6.65
C LEU A 38 -1.62 -2.19 6.89
N VAL A 39 -1.49 -2.58 8.15
CA VAL A 39 -1.07 -3.92 8.56
C VAL A 39 -2.07 -4.58 9.49
N GLY A 40 -2.17 -5.91 9.45
CA GLY A 40 -3.07 -6.66 10.33
C GLY A 40 -2.77 -6.46 11.83
N GLY A 41 -3.77 -6.74 12.68
CA GLY A 41 -3.65 -6.79 14.14
C GLY A 41 -4.37 -5.69 14.91
N ALA A 42 -4.78 -4.61 14.25
CA ALA A 42 -5.69 -3.57 14.79
C ALA A 42 -7.09 -3.69 14.15
N ASP A 43 -8.09 -2.99 14.68
CA ASP A 43 -9.42 -2.95 14.07
C ASP A 43 -9.37 -2.25 12.70
N PRO A 44 -9.81 -2.88 11.60
CA PRO A 44 -9.90 -2.21 10.30
C PRO A 44 -10.72 -0.90 10.31
N GLY A 45 -11.63 -0.73 11.28
CA GLY A 45 -12.39 0.49 11.48
C GLY A 45 -11.52 1.70 11.84
N GLU A 46 -10.43 1.49 12.60
CA GLU A 46 -9.48 2.55 12.94
C GLU A 46 -8.74 3.05 11.70
N ASP A 47 -8.26 2.12 10.86
CA ASP A 47 -7.61 2.45 9.58
C ASP A 47 -8.53 3.26 8.64
N VAL A 48 -9.81 2.88 8.57
CA VAL A 48 -10.82 3.61 7.78
C VAL A 48 -11.09 4.99 8.36
N ALA A 49 -11.18 5.12 9.69
CA ALA A 49 -11.41 6.40 10.36
C ALA A 49 -10.23 7.35 10.15
N GLU A 50 -8.99 6.86 10.32
CA GLU A 50 -7.76 7.60 10.06
C GLU A 50 -7.71 8.09 8.61
N PHE A 51 -7.94 7.19 7.64
CA PHE A 51 -7.96 7.58 6.22
C PHE A 51 -9.01 8.66 5.92
N LYS A 52 -10.19 8.58 6.54
CA LYS A 52 -11.25 9.58 6.33
C LYS A 52 -10.93 10.93 6.97
N ALA A 53 -10.13 10.96 8.02
CA ALA A 53 -9.77 12.18 8.73
C ALA A 53 -8.72 13.00 7.97
N SER A 54 -7.68 12.36 7.44
CA SER A 54 -6.52 13.05 6.83
C SER A 54 -6.28 12.70 5.36
N GLY A 55 -6.88 11.63 4.84
CA GLY A 55 -6.48 11.02 3.57
C GLY A 55 -5.11 10.34 3.67
N ALA A 56 -4.71 9.66 2.60
CA ALA A 56 -3.34 9.14 2.47
C ALA A 56 -2.95 9.01 0.99
N GLN A 57 -1.89 9.72 0.61
CA GLN A 57 -1.33 9.73 -0.73
C GLN A 57 -0.35 8.57 -0.94
N LEU A 58 0.28 8.11 0.15
CA LEU A 58 1.11 6.90 0.19
C LEU A 58 0.46 5.87 1.11
N LEU A 59 0.17 4.68 0.57
CA LEU A 59 -0.22 3.52 1.36
C LEU A 59 0.95 2.54 1.44
N VAL A 60 1.26 2.07 2.64
CA VAL A 60 2.23 0.99 2.87
C VAL A 60 1.52 -0.11 3.65
N GLY A 61 1.57 -1.37 3.23
CA GLY A 61 0.84 -2.39 3.96
C GLY A 61 1.03 -3.83 3.49
N THR A 62 0.38 -4.74 4.20
CA THR A 62 0.33 -6.17 3.82
C THR A 62 -0.87 -6.44 2.90
N PRO A 63 -0.78 -7.45 1.99
CA PRO A 63 -1.83 -7.70 1.00
C PRO A 63 -3.23 -7.85 1.59
N GLY A 64 -3.35 -8.63 2.67
CA GLY A 64 -4.64 -8.88 3.32
C GLY A 64 -5.29 -7.64 3.90
N ARG A 65 -4.52 -6.78 4.58
CA ARG A 65 -5.08 -5.55 5.17
C ARG A 65 -5.35 -4.50 4.10
N LEU A 66 -4.47 -4.35 3.11
CA LEU A 66 -4.70 -3.43 1.99
C LEU A 66 -6.00 -3.78 1.24
N ASP A 67 -6.19 -5.04 0.84
CA ASP A 67 -7.41 -5.47 0.14
C ASP A 67 -8.68 -5.23 0.99
N ASP A 68 -8.65 -5.56 2.29
CA ASP A 68 -9.78 -5.33 3.19
C ASP A 68 -10.14 -3.83 3.31
N ILE A 69 -9.16 -2.97 3.53
CA ILE A 69 -9.40 -1.53 3.65
C ILE A 69 -9.85 -0.91 2.32
N MET A 70 -9.26 -1.33 1.19
CA MET A 70 -9.70 -0.88 -0.14
C MET A 70 -11.15 -1.28 -0.47
N LYS A 71 -11.64 -2.39 0.11
CA LYS A 71 -13.05 -2.81 0.01
C LYS A 71 -13.96 -1.97 0.90
N ARG A 72 -13.52 -1.63 2.12
CA ARG A 72 -14.32 -0.90 3.12
C ARG A 72 -14.34 0.62 2.90
N CYS A 73 -13.27 1.18 2.37
CA CYS A 73 -13.09 2.62 2.26
C CYS A 73 -13.36 3.14 0.84
N ALA A 74 -14.63 3.42 0.53
CA ALA A 74 -15.02 4.03 -0.75
C ALA A 74 -14.46 5.45 -0.96
N ALA A 75 -13.86 6.05 0.07
CA ALA A 75 -13.24 7.37 -0.04
C ALA A 75 -11.88 7.33 -0.76
N MET A 76 -11.26 6.16 -0.94
CA MET A 76 -9.98 6.00 -1.65
C MET A 76 -10.18 6.15 -3.17
N ASP A 77 -9.47 7.11 -3.78
CA ASP A 77 -9.41 7.30 -5.23
C ASP A 77 -8.04 6.91 -5.79
N PHE A 78 -8.00 5.82 -6.57
CA PHE A 78 -6.79 5.32 -7.21
C PHE A 78 -6.61 5.83 -8.65
N LYS A 79 -7.53 6.65 -9.21
CA LYS A 79 -7.49 7.06 -10.63
C LYS A 79 -6.17 7.73 -11.06
N ARG A 80 -5.46 8.34 -10.11
CA ARG A 80 -4.19 9.04 -10.31
C ARG A 80 -2.99 8.32 -9.66
N LEU A 81 -3.15 7.05 -9.30
CA LEU A 81 -2.03 6.26 -8.78
C LEU A 81 -0.99 6.08 -9.89
N GLU A 82 0.26 6.46 -9.59
CA GLU A 82 1.39 6.39 -10.52
C GLU A 82 2.39 5.29 -10.16
N VAL A 83 2.42 4.90 -8.88
CA VAL A 83 3.44 3.99 -8.35
C VAL A 83 2.78 2.84 -7.59
N LEU A 84 3.07 1.62 -8.04
CA LEU A 84 2.83 0.38 -7.29
C LEU A 84 4.18 -0.32 -7.08
N VAL A 85 4.53 -0.59 -5.84
CA VAL A 85 5.72 -1.37 -5.47
C VAL A 85 5.27 -2.68 -4.81
N LEU A 86 5.78 -3.80 -5.32
CA LEU A 86 5.65 -5.11 -4.68
C LEU A 86 7.02 -5.48 -4.11
N ASP A 87 7.16 -5.35 -2.81
CA ASP A 87 8.34 -5.76 -2.05
C ASP A 87 8.33 -7.28 -1.86
N GLU A 88 9.49 -7.94 -2.05
CA GLU A 88 9.65 -9.40 -2.00
C GLU A 88 8.51 -10.15 -2.77
N ALA A 89 8.33 -9.81 -4.05
CA ALA A 89 7.21 -10.27 -4.86
C ALA A 89 7.13 -11.80 -5.04
N ASP A 90 8.27 -12.48 -5.06
CA ASP A 90 8.38 -13.94 -5.01
C ASP A 90 7.80 -14.47 -3.69
N ARG A 91 8.23 -13.92 -2.56
CA ARG A 91 7.71 -14.31 -1.24
C ARG A 91 6.23 -14.03 -1.09
N LEU A 92 5.73 -12.93 -1.64
CA LEU A 92 4.30 -12.61 -1.67
C LEU A 92 3.50 -13.74 -2.35
N LEU A 93 4.01 -14.30 -3.44
CA LEU A 93 3.38 -15.41 -4.15
C LEU A 93 3.53 -16.73 -3.38
N ASP A 94 4.70 -17.01 -2.81
CA ASP A 94 4.97 -18.21 -2.02
C ASP A 94 4.09 -18.29 -0.76
N MET A 95 3.78 -17.14 -0.16
CA MET A 95 2.87 -17.03 0.99
C MET A 95 1.39 -17.12 0.60
N GLY A 96 1.08 -17.28 -0.69
CA GLY A 96 -0.29 -17.48 -1.17
C GLY A 96 -1.12 -16.20 -1.31
N PHE A 97 -0.50 -15.00 -1.36
CA PHE A 97 -1.23 -13.73 -1.46
C PHE A 97 -1.76 -13.39 -2.86
N ARG A 98 -1.72 -14.34 -3.80
CA ARG A 98 -2.08 -14.09 -5.20
C ARG A 98 -3.50 -13.51 -5.36
N GLN A 99 -4.47 -14.03 -4.61
CA GLN A 99 -5.85 -13.56 -4.67
C GLN A 99 -5.98 -12.10 -4.22
N GLN A 100 -5.30 -11.72 -3.14
CA GLN A 100 -5.32 -10.37 -2.59
C GLN A 100 -4.59 -9.40 -3.53
N LEU A 101 -3.46 -9.81 -4.10
CA LEU A 101 -2.74 -9.02 -5.09
C LEU A 101 -3.58 -8.78 -6.33
N ASP A 102 -4.23 -9.81 -6.87
CA ASP A 102 -5.13 -9.69 -8.02
C ASP A 102 -6.29 -8.73 -7.73
N ALA A 103 -6.86 -8.80 -6.52
CA ALA A 103 -7.93 -7.89 -6.09
C ALA A 103 -7.47 -6.44 -5.92
N ILE A 104 -6.26 -6.21 -5.39
CA ILE A 104 -5.64 -4.88 -5.30
C ILE A 104 -5.41 -4.35 -6.72
N MET A 105 -4.73 -5.10 -7.58
CA MET A 105 -4.40 -4.69 -8.95
C MET A 105 -5.65 -4.38 -9.78
N ALA A 106 -6.76 -5.10 -9.57
CA ALA A 106 -8.02 -4.85 -10.26
C ALA A 106 -8.64 -3.47 -9.93
N ARG A 107 -8.29 -2.86 -8.80
CA ARG A 107 -8.76 -1.52 -8.39
C ARG A 107 -7.87 -0.39 -8.89
N LEU A 108 -6.65 -0.71 -9.28
CA LEU A 108 -5.66 0.27 -9.72
C LEU A 108 -5.87 0.62 -11.19
N PRO A 109 -5.54 1.85 -11.62
CA PRO A 109 -5.54 2.20 -13.02
C PRO A 109 -4.58 1.27 -13.77
N LYS A 110 -4.98 0.85 -14.98
CA LYS A 110 -4.13 0.04 -15.86
C LYS A 110 -2.98 0.91 -16.40
N GLN A 111 -2.00 1.27 -15.57
CA GLN A 111 -0.76 1.89 -16.01
C GLN A 111 0.29 0.82 -16.26
N ARG A 112 0.59 0.60 -17.55
CA ARG A 112 1.70 -0.26 -18.00
C ARG A 112 3.04 0.43 -17.65
N ARG A 113 3.64 0.10 -16.51
CA ARG A 113 5.09 0.22 -16.24
C ARG A 113 5.47 -0.63 -15.02
N THR A 114 5.67 -1.92 -15.25
CA THR A 114 6.28 -2.86 -14.30
C THR A 114 7.79 -2.63 -14.29
N GLY A 115 8.33 -2.12 -13.18
CA GLY A 115 9.75 -2.15 -12.89
C GLY A 115 10.03 -3.18 -11.81
N PHE A 116 10.46 -4.38 -12.20
CA PHE A 116 11.01 -5.35 -11.26
C PHE A 116 12.46 -4.95 -10.94
N ARG A 117 12.76 -4.64 -9.69
CA ARG A 117 14.14 -4.50 -9.21
C ARG A 117 14.40 -5.61 -8.20
N SER A 118 15.08 -6.66 -8.65
CA SER A 118 15.76 -7.60 -7.76
C SER A 118 17.19 -7.12 -7.55
N SER A 119 17.60 -6.96 -6.30
CA SER A 119 19.01 -6.89 -5.94
C SER A 119 19.49 -8.27 -5.51
N THR A 120 19.82 -9.11 -6.47
CA THR A 120 20.72 -10.25 -6.21
C THR A 120 22.15 -9.73 -6.40
N GLY A 121 22.70 -9.17 -5.32
CA GLY A 121 24.15 -8.99 -5.18
C GLY A 121 24.74 -10.31 -4.68
N ARG A 122 25.86 -10.72 -5.29
CA ARG A 122 26.60 -11.97 -4.99
C ARG A 122 26.86 -12.19 -3.51
#